data_AF-A6MKY4-F1
#
_entry.id   AF-A6MKY4-F1
#
_cell.length_a   1.000
_cell.length_b   1.000
_cell.length_c   1.000
_cell.angle_alpha   90.00
_cell.angle_beta   90.00
_cell.angle_gamma   90.00
#
_symmetry.space_group_name_H-M   'P 1'
#
loop_
_entity.id
_entity.type
_entity.pdbx_description
1 polymer ?
#
loop_
_entity_poly.entity_id
_entity_poly.type
_entity_poly.pdbx_seq_one_letter_code
_entity_poly.pdbx_strand_id
1 'polypeptide(L)'
;FDRPLLYVAATVCLAVFIFLEYVRYFRIKPLGHTLRSLLSLFLDERDSGPLILTHIYLLLGMSLPIWVIPRPCTQKGSLGGARALVPYAGVLAVGVGDTVASIFGSTMGEIRWPGTKKTFEGTMTSIFAQIISVALILIFDSGVDLNYSYAWILGSISTVSLLEAYTTQIDNLLLPLYLLILLMA
;
A
#
# COMPACT_ATOMS: atom_id res chain seq x y z
N PHE A 1 6.04 -7.36 18.63
CA PHE A 1 5.08 -6.41 18.03
C PHE A 1 3.66 -6.84 18.39
N ASP A 2 2.90 -5.95 19.02
CA ASP A 2 1.51 -6.22 19.44
C ASP A 2 0.55 -5.99 18.28
N ARG A 3 0.41 -7.02 17.44
CA ARG A 3 -0.56 -7.09 16.34
C ARG A 3 -2.01 -6.73 16.74
N PRO A 4 -2.55 -7.15 17.90
CA PRO A 4 -3.91 -6.75 18.29
C PRO A 4 -4.05 -5.24 18.51
N LEU A 5 -3.01 -4.59 19.05
CA LEU A 5 -3.02 -3.13 19.22
C LEU A 5 -3.03 -2.44 17.85
N LEU A 6 -2.21 -2.90 16.92
CA LEU A 6 -2.16 -2.37 15.55
C LEU A 6 -3.50 -2.55 14.82
N TYR A 7 -4.13 -3.72 14.98
CA TYR A 7 -5.46 -4.01 14.43
C TYR A 7 -6.49 -2.99 14.94
N VAL A 8 -6.59 -2.83 16.27
CA VAL A 8 -7.55 -1.91 16.90
C VAL A 8 -7.26 -0.46 16.50
N ALA A 9 -5.99 -0.04 16.54
CA ALA A 9 -5.59 1.29 16.14
C ALA A 9 -5.98 1.60 14.68
N ALA A 10 -5.73 0.66 13.75
CA ALA A 10 -6.12 0.82 12.36
C ALA A 10 -7.65 0.93 12.19
N THR A 11 -8.43 0.13 12.93
CA THR A 11 -9.89 0.21 12.90
C THR A 11 -10.40 1.56 13.45
N VAL A 12 -9.82 2.04 14.54
CA VAL A 12 -10.15 3.36 15.11
C VAL A 12 -9.79 4.48 14.14
N CYS A 13 -8.61 4.45 13.52
CA CYS A 13 -8.21 5.42 12.50
C CYS A 13 -9.18 5.42 11.31
N LEU A 14 -9.64 4.24 10.86
CA LEU A 14 -10.60 4.15 9.76
C LEU A 14 -11.96 4.74 10.17
N ALA A 15 -12.44 4.46 11.37
CA ALA A 15 -13.67 5.05 11.89
C ALA A 15 -13.57 6.60 11.97
N VAL A 16 -12.41 7.12 12.41
CA VAL A 16 -12.15 8.56 12.46
C VAL A 16 -12.14 9.17 11.05
N PHE A 17 -11.48 8.55 10.07
CA PHE A 17 -11.45 9.06 8.70
C PHE A 17 -12.83 9.06 8.05
N ILE A 18 -13.62 8.01 8.25
CA ILE A 18 -15.02 7.96 7.79
C ILE A 18 -15.84 9.07 8.48
N PHE A 19 -15.69 9.24 9.79
CA PHE A 19 -16.39 10.29 10.53
C PHE A 19 -16.02 11.71 10.03
N LEU A 20 -14.73 11.97 9.83
CA LEU A 20 -14.26 13.26 9.29
C LEU A 20 -14.82 13.52 7.90
N GLU A 21 -14.88 12.49 7.05
CA GLU A 21 -15.47 12.59 5.73
C GLU A 21 -16.98 12.88 5.79
N TYR A 22 -17.71 12.26 6.73
CA TYR A 22 -19.11 12.60 6.99
C TYR A 22 -19.31 14.04 7.47
N VAL A 23 -18.48 14.51 8.42
CA VAL A 23 -18.52 15.90 8.93
C VAL A 23 -18.27 16.89 7.79
N ARG A 24 -17.33 16.58 6.89
CA ARG A 24 -17.05 17.36 5.68
C ARG A 24 -18.24 17.36 4.72
N TYR A 25 -18.81 16.19 4.44
CA TYR A 25 -19.93 16.00 3.52
C TYR A 25 -21.18 16.78 3.99
N PHE A 26 -21.55 16.65 5.26
CA PHE A 26 -22.70 17.33 5.85
C PHE A 26 -22.45 18.80 6.23
N ARG A 27 -21.22 19.31 6.03
CA ARG A 27 -20.82 20.71 6.31
C ARG A 27 -21.18 21.18 7.72
N ILE A 28 -20.91 20.34 8.72
CA ILE A 28 -21.20 20.68 10.12
C ILE A 28 -20.24 21.79 10.57
N LYS A 29 -20.78 22.94 10.98
CA LYS A 29 -19.99 24.02 11.61
C LYS A 29 -19.54 23.55 13.01
N PRO A 30 -18.31 23.85 13.48
CA PRO A 30 -17.29 24.76 12.92
C PRO A 30 -16.24 24.09 12.01
N LEU A 31 -16.12 22.75 12.04
CA LEU A 31 -14.99 22.02 11.45
C LEU A 31 -15.08 21.83 9.92
N GLY A 32 -16.28 21.84 9.34
CA GLY A 32 -16.47 21.50 7.93
C GLY A 32 -15.70 22.38 6.95
N HIS A 33 -15.52 23.69 7.25
CA HIS A 33 -14.79 24.60 6.37
C HIS A 33 -13.27 24.41 6.47
N THR A 34 -12.74 24.29 7.69
CA THR A 34 -11.32 24.03 7.95
C THR A 34 -10.87 22.69 7.37
N LEU A 35 -11.67 21.63 7.58
CA LEU A 35 -11.40 20.31 7.01
C LEU A 35 -11.37 20.35 5.49
N ARG A 36 -12.32 21.04 4.86
CA ARG A 36 -12.33 21.17 3.40
C ARG A 36 -11.08 21.86 2.87
N SER A 37 -10.64 22.95 3.51
CA SER A 37 -9.44 23.67 3.09
C SER A 37 -8.15 22.85 3.25
N LEU A 38 -8.04 22.07 4.32
CA LEU A 38 -6.88 21.20 4.55
C LEU A 38 -6.89 20.00 3.60
N LEU A 39 -8.04 19.31 3.48
CA LEU A 39 -8.19 18.12 2.64
C LEU A 39 -8.19 18.45 1.15
N SER A 40 -8.58 19.67 0.74
CA SER A 40 -8.50 20.08 -0.67
C SER A 40 -7.06 20.20 -1.17
N LEU A 41 -6.08 20.40 -0.28
CA LEU A 41 -4.66 20.41 -0.64
C LEU A 41 -4.13 19.00 -0.99
N PHE A 42 -4.80 17.96 -0.51
CA PHE A 42 -4.50 16.55 -0.78
C PHE A 42 -5.45 15.93 -1.80
N LEU A 43 -6.24 16.76 -2.49
CA LEU A 43 -7.14 16.32 -3.55
C LEU A 43 -6.30 16.05 -4.81
N ASP A 44 -6.17 14.79 -5.19
CA ASP A 44 -5.58 14.42 -6.48
C ASP A 44 -6.64 14.60 -7.59
N GLU A 45 -6.22 14.88 -8.83
CA GLU A 45 -7.15 14.99 -9.99
C GLU A 45 -8.00 13.73 -10.17
N ARG A 46 -7.52 12.60 -9.65
CA ARG A 46 -8.17 11.28 -9.65
C ARG A 46 -9.47 11.27 -8.84
N ASP A 47 -9.57 12.10 -7.80
CA ASP A 47 -10.76 12.26 -6.96
C ASP A 47 -11.70 13.35 -7.51
N SER A 48 -12.04 13.26 -8.80
CA SER A 48 -13.03 14.14 -9.46
C SER A 48 -14.48 13.92 -8.97
N GLY A 49 -14.67 13.13 -7.90
CA GLY A 49 -15.95 12.84 -7.27
C GLY A 49 -16.25 13.73 -6.04
N PRO A 50 -17.48 13.69 -5.52
CA PRO A 50 -17.87 14.48 -4.33
C PRO A 50 -17.21 14.01 -3.02
N LEU A 51 -16.66 12.79 -2.98
CA LEU A 51 -16.01 12.18 -1.81
C LEU A 51 -14.49 12.10 -2.02
N ILE A 52 -13.72 12.30 -0.95
CA ILE A 52 -12.26 12.11 -0.93
C ILE A 52 -11.99 10.69 -0.42
N LEU A 53 -11.90 9.73 -1.33
CA LEU A 53 -11.69 8.33 -0.95
C LEU A 53 -10.21 7.98 -0.81
N THR A 54 -9.29 8.77 -1.37
CA THR A 54 -7.85 8.44 -1.36
C THR A 54 -7.29 8.16 0.04
N HIS A 55 -7.62 8.98 1.04
CA HIS A 55 -7.15 8.78 2.42
C HIS A 55 -7.70 7.49 3.06
N ILE A 56 -8.96 7.14 2.72
CA ILE A 56 -9.60 5.91 3.17
C ILE A 56 -8.95 4.72 2.46
N TYR A 57 -8.73 4.81 1.15
CA TYR A 57 -8.09 3.75 0.36
C TYR A 57 -6.64 3.50 0.74
N LEU A 58 -5.86 4.55 1.04
CA LEU A 58 -4.50 4.41 1.56
C LEU A 58 -4.50 3.68 2.90
N LEU A 59 -5.32 4.13 3.86
CA LEU A 59 -5.39 3.48 5.17
C LEU A 59 -5.84 2.03 5.04
N LEU A 60 -6.89 1.79 4.24
CA LEU A 60 -7.48 0.48 4.03
C LEU A 60 -6.51 -0.45 3.30
N GLY A 61 -5.80 0.03 2.26
CA GLY A 61 -4.76 -0.74 1.56
C GLY A 61 -3.61 -1.17 2.47
N MET A 62 -3.22 -0.31 3.41
CA MET A 62 -2.19 -0.61 4.40
C MET A 62 -2.68 -1.57 5.50
N SER A 63 -3.92 -1.43 5.96
CA SER A 63 -4.47 -2.20 7.08
C SER A 63 -5.13 -3.53 6.67
N LEU A 64 -5.53 -3.68 5.40
CA LEU A 64 -6.20 -4.87 4.88
C LEU A 64 -5.45 -6.18 5.16
N PRO A 65 -4.14 -6.29 4.88
CA PRO A 65 -3.41 -7.53 5.14
C PRO A 65 -3.43 -7.96 6.61
N ILE A 66 -3.41 -6.97 7.52
CA ILE A 66 -3.47 -7.18 8.97
C ILE A 66 -4.86 -7.65 9.39
N TRP A 67 -5.91 -7.15 8.73
CA TRP A 67 -7.30 -7.50 9.06
C TRP A 67 -7.72 -8.87 8.51
N VAL A 68 -7.33 -9.18 7.28
CA VAL A 68 -7.68 -10.44 6.62
C VAL A 68 -6.91 -11.61 7.24
N ILE A 69 -5.68 -11.38 7.70
CA ILE A 69 -4.83 -12.43 8.29
C ILE A 69 -4.36 -12.01 9.68
N PRO A 70 -5.22 -12.17 10.71
CA PRO A 70 -4.86 -11.84 12.08
C PRO A 70 -3.84 -12.81 12.69
N ARG A 71 -3.63 -14.00 12.09
CA ARG A 71 -2.67 -15.01 12.58
C ARG A 71 -1.60 -15.29 11.53
N PRO A 72 -0.30 -15.25 11.88
CA PRO A 72 0.73 -15.68 10.93
C PRO A 72 0.44 -17.13 10.55
N CYS A 73 0.24 -17.38 9.26
CA CYS A 73 0.12 -18.73 8.74
C CYS A 73 1.50 -19.40 8.81
N THR A 74 1.89 -19.87 9.98
CA THR A 74 3.07 -20.71 10.19
C THR A 74 2.78 -22.11 9.65
N GLN A 75 2.72 -22.23 8.33
CA GLN A 75 2.66 -23.54 7.70
C GLN A 75 4.06 -23.87 7.16
N LYS A 76 4.65 -24.94 7.70
CA LYS A 76 5.88 -25.57 7.19
C LYS A 76 5.63 -25.98 5.73
N GLY A 77 6.18 -25.21 4.79
CA GLY A 77 6.11 -25.45 3.36
C GLY A 77 7.15 -24.60 2.63
N SER A 78 7.45 -24.94 1.37
CA SER A 78 8.50 -24.27 0.56
C SER A 78 8.31 -22.75 0.43
N LEU A 79 7.06 -22.26 0.53
CA LEU A 79 6.66 -20.85 0.45
C LEU A 79 6.43 -20.19 1.82
N GLY A 80 6.89 -20.80 2.91
CA GLY A 80 6.72 -20.26 4.27
C GLY A 80 7.26 -18.85 4.46
N GLY A 81 8.37 -18.52 3.76
CA GLY A 81 8.99 -17.19 3.80
C GLY A 81 8.16 -16.09 3.12
N ALA A 82 7.52 -16.39 1.98
CA ALA A 82 6.62 -15.44 1.32
C ALA A 82 5.40 -15.13 2.19
N ARG A 83 4.85 -16.15 2.85
CA ARG A 83 3.70 -16.01 3.76
C ARG A 83 4.01 -15.21 5.02
N ALA A 84 5.27 -15.18 5.46
CA ALA A 84 5.70 -14.34 6.57
C ALA A 84 5.70 -12.84 6.22
N LEU A 85 5.80 -12.49 4.93
CA LEU A 85 5.74 -11.10 4.44
C LEU A 85 4.31 -10.59 4.23
N VAL A 86 3.31 -11.46 4.25
CA VAL A 86 1.89 -11.12 4.07
C VAL A 86 1.42 -9.93 4.91
N PRO A 87 1.64 -9.84 6.25
CA PRO A 87 1.20 -8.69 7.02
C PRO A 87 1.87 -7.38 6.59
N TYR A 88 3.03 -7.45 5.93
CA TYR A 88 3.76 -6.30 5.42
C TYR A 88 3.37 -5.94 3.98
N ALA A 89 2.53 -6.73 3.29
CA ALA A 89 2.18 -6.51 1.89
C ALA A 89 1.60 -5.10 1.64
N GLY A 90 0.80 -4.60 2.57
CA GLY A 90 0.21 -3.25 2.49
C GLY A 90 1.30 -2.18 2.48
N VAL A 91 2.21 -2.27 3.45
CA VAL A 91 3.34 -1.36 3.60
C VAL A 91 4.31 -1.46 2.42
N LEU A 92 4.61 -2.67 1.94
CA LEU A 92 5.51 -2.87 0.81
C LEU A 92 4.92 -2.31 -0.50
N ALA A 93 3.67 -2.61 -0.82
CA ALA A 93 3.07 -2.19 -2.07
C ALA A 93 2.78 -0.68 -2.11
N VAL A 94 2.10 -0.14 -1.09
CA VAL A 94 1.62 1.25 -1.09
C VAL A 94 2.61 2.16 -0.36
N GLY A 95 2.98 1.79 0.86
CA GLY A 95 3.84 2.63 1.71
C GLY A 95 5.25 2.81 1.17
N VAL A 96 5.81 1.80 0.52
CA VAL A 96 7.14 1.85 -0.10
C VAL A 96 7.02 1.95 -1.61
N GLY A 97 6.35 1.00 -2.27
CA GLY A 97 6.29 0.90 -3.72
C GLY A 97 5.73 2.15 -4.39
N ASP A 98 4.43 2.42 -4.21
CA ASP A 98 3.74 3.56 -4.85
C ASP A 98 4.33 4.92 -4.41
N THR A 99 4.75 5.03 -3.15
CA THR A 99 5.40 6.26 -2.65
C THR A 99 6.74 6.53 -3.33
N VAL A 100 7.61 5.53 -3.48
CA VAL A 100 8.90 5.70 -4.16
C VAL A 100 8.70 5.89 -5.67
N ALA A 101 7.79 5.13 -6.29
CA ALA A 101 7.47 5.28 -7.70
C ALA A 101 6.95 6.69 -8.03
N SER A 102 6.11 7.26 -7.19
CA SER A 102 5.58 8.62 -7.40
C SER A 102 6.62 9.71 -7.18
N ILE A 103 7.47 9.59 -6.15
CA ILE A 103 8.57 10.54 -5.90
C ILE A 103 9.57 10.50 -7.07
N PHE A 104 10.18 9.34 -7.33
CA PHE A 104 11.23 9.24 -8.35
C PHE A 104 10.65 9.32 -9.77
N GLY A 105 9.46 8.78 -9.98
CA GLY A 105 8.80 8.84 -11.28
C GLY A 105 8.37 10.24 -11.69
N SER A 106 8.12 11.14 -10.73
CA SER A 106 7.83 12.56 -11.02
C SER A 106 9.08 13.44 -11.13
N THR A 107 10.15 13.12 -10.40
CA THR A 107 11.38 13.93 -10.41
C THR A 107 12.37 13.55 -11.50
N MET A 108 12.51 12.25 -11.79
CA MET A 108 13.54 11.70 -12.68
C MET A 108 12.94 11.11 -13.97
N GLY A 109 11.67 10.69 -13.94
CA GLY A 109 11.10 9.88 -15.00
C GLY A 109 11.00 10.58 -16.37
N GLU A 110 11.85 10.19 -17.31
CA GLU A 110 11.80 10.65 -18.70
C GLU A 110 10.97 9.69 -19.57
N ILE A 111 11.15 8.38 -19.39
CA ILE A 111 10.51 7.34 -20.20
C ILE A 111 9.18 6.95 -19.59
N ARG A 112 8.08 7.19 -20.31
CA ARG A 112 6.71 6.83 -19.90
C ARG A 112 6.26 5.50 -20.49
N TRP A 113 5.43 4.77 -19.75
CA TRP A 113 4.76 3.59 -20.27
C TRP A 113 3.73 3.98 -21.35
N PRO A 114 3.60 3.18 -22.43
CA PRO A 114 2.68 3.49 -23.52
C PRO A 114 1.24 3.53 -22.99
N GLY A 115 0.58 4.68 -23.17
CA GLY A 115 -0.81 4.87 -22.76
C GLY A 115 -1.03 5.19 -21.28
N THR A 116 0.03 5.40 -20.48
CA THR A 116 -0.10 5.80 -19.06
C THR A 116 0.75 7.02 -18.72
N LYS A 117 0.41 7.70 -17.61
CA LYS A 117 1.20 8.83 -17.09
C LYS A 117 2.41 8.36 -16.27
N LYS A 118 2.54 7.05 -15.99
CA LYS A 118 3.58 6.46 -15.13
C LYS A 118 4.87 6.26 -15.91
N THR A 119 6.00 6.31 -15.20
CA THR A 119 7.34 6.25 -15.80
C THR A 119 8.02 4.92 -15.52
N PHE A 120 8.82 4.46 -16.49
CA PHE A 120 9.59 3.23 -16.37
C PHE A 120 10.58 3.31 -15.20
N GLU A 121 11.23 4.45 -15.04
CA GLU A 121 12.16 4.70 -13.93
C GLU A 121 11.46 4.65 -12.56
N GLY A 122 10.24 5.17 -12.47
CA GLY A 122 9.41 5.04 -11.27
C GLY A 122 9.13 3.58 -10.92
N THR A 123 8.82 2.74 -11.92
CA THR A 123 8.58 1.31 -11.69
C THR A 123 9.85 0.57 -11.24
N MET A 124 11.01 0.87 -11.83
CA MET A 124 12.29 0.26 -11.44
C MET A 124 12.69 0.66 -10.02
N THR A 125 12.61 1.95 -9.69
CA THR A 125 12.93 2.46 -8.35
C THR A 125 12.00 1.90 -7.28
N SER A 126 10.71 1.70 -7.57
CA SER A 126 9.77 1.00 -6.70
C SER A 126 10.16 -0.45 -6.44
N ILE A 127 10.56 -1.21 -7.47
CA ILE A 127 11.05 -2.60 -7.29
C ILE A 127 12.30 -2.60 -6.38
N PHE A 128 13.27 -1.73 -6.64
CA PHE A 128 14.47 -1.63 -5.81
C PHE A 128 14.16 -1.27 -4.35
N ALA A 129 13.28 -0.30 -4.11
CA ALA A 129 12.90 0.10 -2.76
C ALA A 129 12.15 -0.99 -2.00
N GLN A 130 11.28 -1.75 -2.68
CA GLN A 130 10.59 -2.88 -2.09
C GLN A 130 11.56 -4.02 -1.74
N ILE A 131 12.55 -4.31 -2.59
CA ILE A 131 13.60 -5.30 -2.29
C ILE A 131 14.41 -4.89 -1.05
N ILE A 132 14.82 -3.62 -0.97
CA ILE A 132 15.54 -3.08 0.20
C ILE A 132 14.67 -3.19 1.45
N SER A 133 13.37 -2.88 1.35
CA SER A 133 12.44 -2.96 2.46
C SER A 133 12.25 -4.40 2.95
N VAL A 134 12.16 -5.37 2.05
CA VAL A 134 12.18 -6.80 2.42
C VAL A 134 13.48 -7.16 3.13
N ALA A 135 14.64 -6.74 2.62
CA ALA A 135 15.92 -6.99 3.27
C ALA A 135 15.99 -6.40 4.69
N LEU A 136 15.47 -5.18 4.90
CA LEU A 136 15.36 -4.58 6.22
C LEU A 136 14.44 -5.40 7.15
N ILE A 137 13.29 -5.87 6.65
CA ILE A 137 12.38 -6.73 7.44
C ILE A 137 13.11 -8.00 7.91
N LEU A 138 13.94 -8.64 7.08
CA LEU A 138 14.71 -9.82 7.48
C LEU A 138 15.74 -9.54 8.57
N ILE A 139 16.33 -8.35 8.56
CA ILE A 139 17.31 -7.95 9.57
C ILE A 139 16.61 -7.73 10.93
N PHE A 140 15.43 -7.08 10.92
CA PHE A 140 14.71 -6.74 12.14
C PHE A 140 13.80 -7.86 12.68
N ASP A 141 13.32 -8.75 11.81
CA ASP A 141 12.43 -9.86 12.16
C ASP A 141 13.12 -11.20 11.90
N SER A 142 13.89 -11.67 12.88
CA SER A 142 14.62 -12.94 12.82
C SER A 142 13.72 -14.18 12.72
N GLY A 143 12.40 -14.01 12.76
CA GLY A 143 11.42 -15.09 12.54
C GLY A 143 11.04 -15.30 11.07
N VAL A 144 11.59 -14.50 10.13
CA VAL A 144 11.27 -14.56 8.71
C VAL A 144 12.39 -15.24 7.93
N ASP A 145 12.19 -16.50 7.54
CA ASP A 145 13.13 -17.26 6.73
C ASP A 145 12.70 -17.32 5.25
N LEU A 146 13.47 -16.72 4.33
CA LEU A 146 13.13 -16.64 2.89
C LEU A 146 13.62 -17.81 2.03
N ASN A 147 14.19 -18.85 2.64
CA ASN A 147 15.15 -19.78 2.02
C ASN A 147 14.84 -20.21 0.56
N TYR A 148 13.61 -20.66 0.26
CA TYR A 148 13.21 -21.08 -1.10
C TYR A 148 12.24 -20.12 -1.79
N SER A 149 11.76 -19.09 -1.09
CA SER A 149 10.71 -18.18 -1.57
C SER A 149 11.26 -16.89 -2.22
N TYR A 150 12.58 -16.67 -2.24
CA TYR A 150 13.16 -15.42 -2.76
C TYR A 150 12.76 -15.12 -4.21
N ALA A 151 12.87 -16.11 -5.11
CA ALA A 151 12.48 -15.94 -6.51
C ALA A 151 10.99 -15.60 -6.67
N TRP A 152 10.13 -16.20 -5.82
CA TRP A 152 8.69 -15.93 -5.82
C TRP A 152 8.36 -14.52 -5.32
N ILE A 153 9.04 -14.07 -4.25
CA ILE A 153 8.87 -12.72 -3.70
C ILE A 153 9.32 -11.67 -4.71
N LEU A 154 10.48 -11.86 -5.34
CA LEU A 154 10.94 -10.97 -6.40
C LEU A 154 9.96 -10.92 -7.58
N GLY A 155 9.47 -12.08 -8.03
CA GLY A 155 8.45 -12.15 -9.08
C GLY A 155 7.16 -11.41 -8.70
N SER A 156 6.74 -11.56 -7.44
CA SER A 156 5.53 -10.92 -6.91
C SER A 156 5.66 -9.40 -6.85
N ILE A 157 6.76 -8.89 -6.30
CA ILE A 157 7.08 -7.46 -6.24
C ILE A 157 7.15 -6.88 -7.65
N SER A 158 7.85 -7.55 -8.58
CA SER A 158 7.99 -7.08 -9.95
C SER A 158 6.64 -7.01 -10.67
N THR A 159 5.76 -7.99 -10.44
CA THR A 159 4.44 -8.02 -11.07
C THR A 159 3.51 -6.97 -10.47
N VAL A 160 3.62 -6.68 -9.17
CA VAL A 160 2.87 -5.60 -8.50
C VAL A 160 3.33 -4.22 -9.00
N SER A 161 4.64 -3.98 -9.11
CA SER A 161 5.15 -2.73 -9.70
C SER A 161 4.78 -2.58 -11.17
N LEU A 162 4.70 -3.68 -11.92
CA LEU A 162 4.19 -3.63 -13.29
C LEU A 162 2.68 -3.32 -13.31
N LEU A 163 1.90 -3.90 -12.41
CA LEU A 163 0.47 -3.60 -12.27
C LEU A 163 0.25 -2.11 -11.97
N GLU A 164 1.06 -1.52 -11.07
CA GLU A 164 1.04 -0.08 -10.78
C GLU A 164 1.22 0.78 -12.04
N ALA A 165 2.09 0.35 -12.95
CA ALA A 165 2.37 1.06 -14.19
C ALA A 165 1.15 1.19 -15.11
N TYR A 166 0.25 0.20 -15.06
CA TYR A 166 -0.93 0.08 -15.92
C TYR A 166 -2.24 0.50 -15.23
N THR A 167 -2.28 0.58 -13.91
CA THR A 167 -3.47 0.95 -13.15
C THR A 167 -3.54 2.45 -12.87
N THR A 168 -4.72 3.05 -12.97
CA THR A 168 -4.88 4.52 -12.88
C THR A 168 -5.82 5.00 -11.76
N GLN A 169 -6.89 4.26 -11.43
CA GLN A 169 -7.98 4.77 -10.59
C GLN A 169 -8.11 4.15 -9.20
N ILE A 170 -7.50 2.99 -8.93
CA ILE A 170 -7.67 2.27 -7.64
C ILE A 170 -6.39 1.50 -7.25
N ASP A 171 -5.22 2.05 -7.56
CA ASP A 171 -3.90 1.49 -7.24
C ASP A 171 -3.71 1.28 -5.72
N ASN A 172 -4.10 2.26 -4.90
CA ASN A 172 -3.96 2.21 -3.44
C ASN A 172 -4.67 1.02 -2.75
N LEU A 173 -5.71 0.47 -3.37
CA LEU A 173 -6.43 -0.70 -2.85
C LEU A 173 -6.02 -1.98 -3.58
N LEU A 174 -5.83 -1.90 -4.89
CA LEU A 174 -5.59 -3.05 -5.74
C LEU A 174 -4.17 -3.62 -5.55
N LEU A 175 -3.15 -2.77 -5.49
CA LEU A 175 -1.75 -3.20 -5.32
C LEU A 175 -1.52 -4.04 -4.05
N PRO A 176 -1.95 -3.60 -2.86
CA PRO A 176 -1.71 -4.38 -1.65
C PRO A 176 -2.53 -5.68 -1.63
N LEU A 177 -3.74 -5.68 -2.19
CA LEU A 177 -4.54 -6.91 -2.37
C LEU A 177 -3.89 -7.89 -3.34
N TYR A 178 -3.33 -7.38 -4.44
CA TYR A 178 -2.67 -8.21 -5.43
C TYR A 178 -1.39 -8.82 -4.88
N LEU A 179 -0.55 -8.02 -4.20
CA LEU A 179 0.65 -8.52 -3.52
C LEU A 179 0.29 -9.54 -2.43
N LEU A 180 -0.78 -9.29 -1.67
CA LEU A 180 -1.29 -10.22 -0.65
C LEU A 180 -1.64 -11.59 -1.24
N ILE A 181 -2.36 -11.62 -2.36
CA ILE A 181 -2.75 -12.86 -3.05
C ILE A 181 -1.50 -13.61 -3.53
N LEU A 182 -0.56 -12.91 -4.15
CA LEU A 182 0.67 -13.51 -4.65
C LEU A 182 1.54 -14.09 -3.54
N LEU A 183 1.62 -13.44 -2.38
CA LEU A 183 2.37 -13.95 -1.22
C LEU A 183 1.67 -15.14 -0.52
N MET A 184 0.36 -15.33 -0.74
CA MET A 184 -0.38 -16.46 -0.19
C MET A 184 -0.40 -17.70 -1.08
N ALA A 185 -0.36 -17.50 -2.41
CA ALA A 185 -0.30 -18.55 -3.42
C ALA A 185 0.84 -19.54 -3.15
#